data_AF-A0A7D9LIE4-F1
#
_entry.id   AF-A0A7D9LIE4-F1
#
_cell.length_a   1.000
_cell.length_b   1.000
_cell.length_c   1.000
_cell.angle_alpha   90.00
_cell.angle_beta   90.00
_cell.angle_gamma   90.00
#
_symmetry.space_group_name_H-M   'P 1'
#
loop_
_entity.id
_entity.type
_entity.pdbx_description
1 polymer ?
#
loop_
_entity_poly.entity_id
_entity_poly.type
_entity_poly.pdbx_seq_one_letter_code
_entity_poly.pdbx_strand_id
1 'polypeptide(L)'
;MDPEISNIIIKGSYTGESLVKTVFLLGQTNKETQRSIETESEYYNDLVIGSFTDSYGNLTLKTKLGLEWAHQFCKFEYYLKTDDDVFVYSKGLVKWLWQLPREKVYTGRCDFNKTVIRVAKHK
;
A
#
# COMPACT_ATOMS: atom_id res chain seq x y z
N MET A 1 -22.20 7.40 1.50
CA MET A 1 -20.77 7.27 1.85
C MET A 1 -20.63 5.94 2.55
N ASP A 2 -19.69 5.10 2.10
CA ASP A 2 -19.44 3.76 2.64
C ASP A 2 -18.89 3.88 4.08
N PRO A 3 -19.51 3.24 5.10
CA PRO A 3 -19.10 3.37 6.50
C PRO A 3 -17.68 2.86 6.83
N GLU A 4 -17.02 2.11 5.94
CA GLU A 4 -15.62 1.67 6.15
C GLU A 4 -14.57 2.78 5.90
N ILE A 5 -14.98 3.91 5.30
CA ILE A 5 -14.11 5.06 4.99
C ILE A 5 -13.65 5.82 6.25
N SER A 6 -14.19 5.48 7.43
CA SER A 6 -13.87 6.14 8.72
C SER A 6 -12.41 6.00 9.17
N ASN A 7 -11.61 5.16 8.50
CA ASN A 7 -10.30 4.76 8.99
C ASN A 7 -9.12 5.44 8.30
N ILE A 8 -9.30 6.43 7.43
CA ILE A 8 -8.20 7.18 6.80
C ILE A 8 -8.04 8.56 7.44
N ILE A 9 -6.88 8.80 8.05
CA ILE A 9 -6.51 10.03 8.75
C ILE A 9 -5.91 11.04 7.78
N ILE A 10 -4.89 10.61 7.01
CA ILE A 10 -4.25 11.43 5.98
C ILE A 10 -4.46 10.75 4.64
N LYS A 11 -4.87 11.56 3.66
CA LYS A 11 -5.14 11.14 2.29
C LYS A 11 -4.06 11.74 1.40
N GLY A 12 -3.12 10.90 0.96
CA GLY A 12 -2.19 11.29 -0.10
C GLY A 12 -2.98 11.82 -1.30
N SER A 13 -2.51 12.91 -1.88
CA SER A 13 -3.15 13.58 -3.01
C SER A 13 -2.17 13.54 -4.17
N TYR A 14 -2.32 12.52 -5.02
CA TYR A 14 -1.50 12.42 -6.22
C TYR A 14 -2.05 13.35 -7.30
N THR A 15 -1.43 14.52 -7.47
CA THR A 15 -1.80 15.51 -8.49
C THR A 15 -0.92 15.32 -9.73
N GLY A 16 -1.43 14.61 -10.75
CA GLY A 16 -0.74 14.49 -12.04
C GLY A 16 -1.06 13.22 -12.82
N GLU A 17 -0.82 13.28 -14.13
CA GLU A 17 -0.79 12.12 -15.01
C GLU A 17 0.62 11.51 -14.98
N SER A 18 0.73 10.34 -14.36
CA SER A 18 1.94 9.52 -14.37
C SER A 18 1.58 8.08 -14.69
N LEU A 19 2.45 7.41 -15.44
CA LEU A 19 2.34 5.98 -15.73
C LEU A 19 2.45 5.12 -14.47
N VAL A 20 3.17 5.60 -13.44
CA VAL A 20 3.32 4.93 -12.15
C VAL A 20 3.07 5.95 -11.04
N LYS A 21 2.09 5.66 -10.20
CA LYS A 21 1.78 6.44 -8.99
C LYS A 21 2.26 5.66 -7.78
N THR A 22 3.07 6.28 -6.95
CA THR A 22 3.61 5.70 -5.72
C THR A 22 3.02 6.44 -4.54
N VAL A 23 2.60 5.69 -3.52
CA VAL A 23 2.15 6.21 -2.22
C VAL A 23 2.70 5.32 -1.12
N PHE A 24 2.85 5.87 0.08
CA PHE A 24 3.31 5.14 1.26
C PHE A 24 2.17 4.93 2.24
N LEU A 25 2.08 3.70 2.76
CA LEU A 25 1.00 3.29 3.66
C LEU A 25 1.51 3.20 5.09
N LEU A 26 0.88 3.94 6.00
CA LEU A 26 1.29 4.02 7.40
C LEU A 26 0.08 3.77 8.32
N GLY A 27 0.37 3.26 9.50
CA GLY A 27 -0.52 3.35 10.65
C GLY A 27 -0.09 4.47 11.59
N GLN A 28 -0.81 4.63 12.70
CA GLN A 28 -0.45 5.53 13.78
C GLN A 28 0.74 4.99 14.57
N THR A 29 1.59 5.89 15.02
CA THR A 29 2.77 5.58 15.84
C THR A 29 2.85 6.49 17.06
N ASN A 30 3.96 6.47 17.78
CA ASN A 30 4.19 7.35 18.93
C ASN A 30 4.11 8.84 18.52
N LYS A 31 3.81 9.71 19.49
CA LYS A 31 3.54 11.14 19.23
C LYS A 31 4.70 11.89 18.57
N GLU A 32 5.95 11.52 18.88
CA GLU A 32 7.11 12.20 18.33
C GLU A 32 7.27 11.88 16.85
N THR A 33 7.26 10.60 16.49
CA THR A 33 7.31 10.16 15.09
C THR A 33 6.09 10.61 14.31
N GLN A 34 4.90 10.63 14.91
CA GLN A 34 3.67 11.07 14.25
C GLN A 34 3.76 12.54 13.78
N ARG A 35 4.37 13.43 14.58
CA ARG A 35 4.60 14.83 14.17
C ARG A 35 5.54 14.94 12.97
N SER A 36 6.60 14.14 12.94
CA SER A 36 7.53 14.11 11.81
C SER A 36 6.84 13.62 10.53
N ILE A 37 5.96 12.62 10.63
CA ILE A 37 5.13 12.12 9.53
C ILE A 37 4.16 13.20 9.03
N GLU A 38 3.47 13.90 9.94
CA GLU A 38 2.57 15.00 9.56
C GLU A 38 3.32 16.11 8.82
N THR A 39 4.52 16.46 9.33
CA THR A 39 5.40 17.43 8.67
C THR A 39 5.83 16.95 7.28
N GLU A 40 6.30 15.70 7.13
CA GLU A 40 6.64 15.10 5.83
C GLU A 40 5.46 15.17 4.85
N SER A 41 4.27 14.82 5.33
CA SER A 41 3.06 14.78 4.51
C SER A 41 2.76 16.11 3.86
N GLU A 42 3.01 17.23 4.56
CA GLU A 42 2.82 18.58 4.02
C GLU A 42 3.72 18.87 2.81
N TYR A 43 4.92 18.27 2.77
CA TYR A 43 5.87 18.47 1.68
C TYR A 43 5.62 17.57 0.47
N TYR A 44 5.36 16.27 0.69
CA TYR A 44 5.31 15.28 -0.39
C TYR A 44 3.91 14.86 -0.81
N ASN A 45 2.93 14.93 0.08
CA ASN A 45 1.52 14.60 -0.16
C ASN A 45 1.27 13.19 -0.75
N ASP A 46 2.15 12.23 -0.48
CA ASP A 46 2.08 10.85 -0.97
C ASP A 46 1.83 9.80 0.15
N LEU A 47 1.48 10.26 1.36
CA LEU A 47 1.20 9.39 2.50
C LEU A 47 -0.29 9.07 2.64
N VAL A 48 -0.62 7.80 2.87
CA VAL A 48 -1.96 7.34 3.26
C VAL A 48 -1.87 6.72 4.64
N ILE A 49 -2.52 7.35 5.62
CA ILE A 49 -2.42 6.95 7.03
C ILE A 49 -3.75 6.40 7.54
N GLY A 50 -3.72 5.18 8.07
CA GLY A 50 -4.88 4.53 8.67
C GLY A 50 -5.02 4.76 10.18
N SER A 51 -6.24 4.70 10.70
CA SER A 51 -6.55 4.78 12.14
C SER A 51 -6.36 3.46 12.88
N PHE A 52 -5.17 2.87 12.72
CA PHE A 52 -4.73 1.68 13.44
C PHE A 52 -3.25 1.82 13.82
N THR A 53 -2.82 1.18 14.89
CA THR A 53 -1.40 1.20 15.29
C THR A 53 -0.55 0.49 14.25
N ASP A 54 0.52 1.13 13.79
CA ASP A 54 1.46 0.52 12.86
C ASP A 54 2.26 -0.58 13.57
N SER A 55 2.06 -1.82 13.14
CA SER A 55 2.73 -2.98 13.69
C SER A 55 2.66 -4.14 12.70
N TYR A 56 3.57 -5.10 12.85
CA TYR A 56 3.61 -6.30 12.03
C TYR A 56 2.28 -7.08 12.05
N GLY A 57 1.62 -7.16 13.22
CA GLY A 57 0.33 -7.82 13.36
C GLY A 57 -0.80 -7.13 12.59
N ASN A 58 -0.65 -5.85 12.24
CA ASN A 58 -1.64 -5.04 11.53
C ASN A 58 -1.31 -4.85 10.04
N LEU A 59 -0.35 -5.58 9.47
CA LEU A 59 -0.03 -5.49 8.04
C LEU A 59 -1.22 -5.83 7.13
N THR A 60 -2.14 -6.68 7.57
CA THR A 60 -3.40 -6.95 6.85
C THR A 60 -4.27 -5.70 6.79
N LEU A 61 -4.39 -4.94 7.88
CA LEU A 61 -5.13 -3.66 7.89
C LEU A 61 -4.45 -2.64 6.99
N LYS A 62 -3.11 -2.58 7.00
CA LYS A 62 -2.33 -1.72 6.10
C LYS A 62 -2.52 -2.08 4.63
N THR A 63 -2.59 -3.37 4.31
CA THR A 63 -2.86 -3.85 2.94
C THR A 63 -4.29 -3.49 2.50
N LYS A 64 -5.28 -3.71 3.37
CA LYS A 64 -6.68 -3.31 3.14
C LYS A 64 -6.78 -1.81 2.86
N LEU A 65 -6.18 -0.98 3.72
CA LEU A 65 -6.13 0.49 3.59
C LEU A 65 -5.65 0.93 2.21
N GLY A 66 -4.52 0.38 1.75
CA GLY A 66 -3.93 0.77 0.47
C GLY A 66 -4.81 0.42 -0.73
N LEU A 67 -5.43 -0.77 -0.70
CA LEU A 67 -6.30 -1.22 -1.78
C LEU A 67 -7.59 -0.39 -1.84
N GLU A 68 -8.21 -0.11 -0.70
CA GLU A 68 -9.43 0.71 -0.60
C GLU A 68 -9.18 2.14 -1.04
N TRP A 69 -8.10 2.76 -0.57
CA TRP A 69 -7.71 4.10 -0.98
C TRP A 69 -7.46 4.15 -2.50
N ALA A 70 -6.72 3.19 -3.05
CA ALA A 70 -6.46 3.16 -4.48
C ALA A 70 -7.77 3.00 -5.28
N HIS A 71 -8.65 2.08 -4.87
CA HIS A 71 -9.94 1.86 -5.52
C HIS A 71 -10.84 3.11 -5.52
N GLN A 72 -10.82 3.88 -4.43
CA GLN A 72 -11.68 5.05 -4.29
C GLN A 72 -11.11 6.30 -4.98
N PHE A 73 -9.80 6.52 -4.91
CA PHE A 73 -9.19 7.80 -5.28
C PHE A 73 -8.34 7.72 -6.55
N CYS A 74 -8.06 6.53 -7.07
CA CYS A 74 -7.27 6.35 -8.29
C CYS A 74 -8.07 5.64 -9.38
N LYS A 75 -7.92 6.11 -10.61
CA LYS A 75 -8.16 5.29 -11.81
C LYS A 75 -6.86 4.57 -12.15
N PHE A 76 -6.83 3.25 -12.03
CA PHE A 76 -5.65 2.43 -12.31
C PHE A 76 -6.03 1.15 -13.06
N GLU A 77 -5.08 0.59 -13.81
CA GLU A 77 -5.22 -0.71 -14.49
C GLU A 77 -4.60 -1.84 -13.67
N TYR A 78 -3.51 -1.55 -12.95
CA TYR A 78 -2.78 -2.50 -12.12
C TYR A 78 -2.46 -1.89 -10.76
N TYR A 79 -2.48 -2.72 -9.72
CA TYR A 79 -2.11 -2.36 -8.36
C TYR A 79 -0.91 -3.21 -7.94
N LEU A 80 0.15 -2.56 -7.45
CA LEU A 80 1.33 -3.22 -6.90
C LEU A 80 1.41 -2.92 -5.41
N LYS A 81 1.35 -3.96 -4.58
CA LYS A 81 1.81 -3.89 -3.18
C LYS A 81 3.25 -4.36 -3.11
N THR A 82 4.07 -3.60 -2.39
CA THR A 82 5.46 -3.98 -2.11
C THR A 82 5.88 -3.39 -0.77
N ASP A 83 7.01 -3.86 -0.23
CA ASP A 83 7.58 -3.35 1.02
C ASP A 83 8.64 -2.27 0.73
N ASP A 84 9.05 -1.51 1.74
CA ASP A 84 10.01 -0.40 1.58
C ASP A 84 11.47 -0.87 1.42
N ASP A 85 11.74 -2.15 1.69
CA ASP A 85 13.05 -2.80 1.60
C ASP A 85 13.26 -3.60 0.29
N VAL A 86 12.38 -3.40 -0.70
CA VAL A 86 12.46 -4.07 -2.01
C VAL A 86 12.79 -3.12 -3.16
N PHE A 87 13.49 -3.63 -4.17
CA PHE A 87 13.74 -2.89 -5.40
C PHE A 87 12.68 -3.22 -6.47
N VAL A 88 12.06 -2.19 -7.05
CA VAL A 88 11.11 -2.33 -8.16
C VAL A 88 11.69 -1.73 -9.44
N TYR A 89 11.95 -2.56 -10.44
CA TYR A 89 12.29 -2.11 -11.79
C TYR A 89 11.03 -1.68 -12.56
N SER A 90 10.49 -0.50 -12.21
CA SER A 90 9.19 0.00 -12.68
C SER A 90 9.04 0.05 -14.21
N LYS A 91 10.07 0.49 -14.95
CA LYS A 91 10.06 0.54 -16.42
C LYS A 91 9.87 -0.84 -17.05
N GLY A 92 10.58 -1.84 -16.54
CA GLY A 92 10.45 -3.23 -17.01
C GLY A 92 9.10 -3.83 -16.64
N LEU A 93 8.63 -3.55 -15.41
CA LEU A 93 7.33 -4.01 -14.94
C LEU A 93 6.20 -3.50 -15.83
N VAL A 94 6.15 -2.19 -16.12
CA VAL A 94 5.13 -1.62 -17.02
C VAL A 94 5.19 -2.25 -18.42
N LYS A 95 6.40 -2.40 -18.99
CA LYS A 95 6.59 -3.05 -20.30
C LYS A 95 6.07 -4.49 -20.31
N TRP A 96 6.28 -5.22 -19.23
CA TRP A 96 5.82 -6.60 -19.09
C TRP A 96 4.29 -6.67 -18.91
N LEU A 97 3.71 -5.80 -18.08
CA LEU A 97 2.25 -5.73 -17.87
C LEU A 97 1.48 -5.44 -19.17
N TRP A 98 2.04 -4.64 -20.08
CA TRP A 98 1.42 -4.39 -21.40
C TRP A 98 1.33 -5.63 -22.30
N GLN A 99 2.06 -6.70 -22.00
CA GLN A 99 2.02 -7.96 -22.76
C GLN A 99 1.01 -8.96 -22.20
N LEU A 100 0.43 -8.68 -21.03
CA LEU A 100 -0.52 -9.58 -20.37
C LEU A 100 -1.96 -9.34 -20.84
N PRO A 101 -2.84 -10.35 -20.71
CA PRO A 101 -4.28 -10.14 -20.83
C PRO A 101 -4.74 -9.07 -19.82
N ARG A 102 -5.65 -8.18 -20.23
CA ARG A 102 -6.12 -7.06 -19.40
C ARG A 102 -7.07 -7.45 -18.26
N GLU A 103 -7.35 -8.74 -18.08
CA GLU A 103 -8.34 -9.22 -17.10
C GLU A 103 -7.74 -10.30 -16.19
N LYS A 104 -8.08 -10.21 -14.89
CA LYS A 104 -7.81 -11.23 -13.86
C LYS A 104 -6.33 -11.59 -13.68
N VAL A 105 -5.42 -10.62 -13.84
CA VAL A 105 -4.00 -10.82 -13.57
C VAL A 105 -3.73 -10.72 -12.07
N TYR A 106 -3.22 -11.80 -11.49
CA TYR A 106 -2.57 -11.82 -10.18
C TYR A 106 -1.25 -12.57 -10.33
N THR A 107 -0.13 -11.95 -9.96
CA THR A 107 1.21 -12.46 -10.28
C THR A 107 2.23 -12.08 -9.22
N GLY A 108 3.35 -12.78 -9.22
CA GLY A 108 4.45 -12.64 -8.26
C GLY A 108 4.99 -13.99 -7.84
N ARG A 109 5.69 -14.02 -6.70
CA ARG A 109 6.09 -15.27 -6.06
C ARG A 109 4.90 -15.84 -5.29
N CYS A 110 4.13 -16.71 -5.93
CA CYS A 110 2.99 -17.36 -5.31
C CYS A 110 3.42 -18.62 -4.55
N ASP A 111 3.27 -18.60 -3.23
CA ASP A 111 3.49 -19.77 -2.37
C ASP A 111 2.18 -20.55 -2.20
N PHE A 112 2.11 -21.75 -2.78
CA PHE A 112 0.95 -22.65 -2.67
C PHE A 112 1.17 -23.71 -1.60
N ASN A 113 0.07 -24.21 -1.02
CA ASN A 113 0.07 -25.30 -0.02
C ASN A 113 0.94 -25.04 1.23
N LYS A 114 1.16 -23.77 1.61
CA LYS A 114 1.80 -23.42 2.87
C LYS A 114 0.89 -23.75 4.04
N THR A 115 1.44 -24.39 5.06
CA THR A 115 0.74 -24.64 6.33
C THR A 115 0.98 -23.48 7.30
N VAL A 116 0.02 -23.27 8.21
CA VAL A 116 0.21 -22.32 9.31
C VAL A 116 1.33 -22.85 10.22
N ILE A 117 2.39 -22.06 10.38
CA ILE A 117 3.50 -22.40 11.24
C ILE A 117 3.08 -22.15 12.70
N ARG A 118 3.07 -23.21 13.50
CA ARG A 118 2.62 -23.18 14.91
C ARG A 118 3.77 -23.12 15.92
N VAL A 119 4.96 -22.72 15.47
CA VAL A 119 6.16 -22.64 16.31
C VAL A 119 6.26 -21.24 16.90
N ALA A 120 6.23 -21.13 18.24
CA ALA A 120 6.17 -19.86 18.96
C ALA A 120 7.34 -18.89 18.70
N LYS A 121 8.46 -19.36 18.11
CA LYS A 121 9.65 -18.55 17.78
C LYS A 121 9.81 -18.26 16.29
N HIS A 122 8.84 -18.64 15.45
CA HIS A 122 8.88 -18.31 14.04
C HIS A 122 8.40 -16.87 13.84
N LYS A 123 9.14 -16.08 13.04
CA LYS A 123 8.78 -14.72 12.64
C LYS A 123 8.18 -14.74 11.24
#